data_AF-A0A8J3ZY96-F1
#
_entry.id   AF-A0A8J3ZY96-F1
#
_cell.length_a   1.000
_cell.length_b   1.000
_cell.length_c   1.000
_cell.angle_alpha   90.00
_cell.angle_beta   90.00
_cell.angle_gamma   90.00
#
_symmetry.space_group_name_H-M   'P 1'
#
loop_
_entity.id
_entity.type
_entity.pdbx_description
1 polymer ?
#
loop_
_entity_poly.entity_id
_entity_poly.type
_entity_poly.pdbx_seq_one_letter_code
_entity_poly.pdbx_strand_id
1 'polypeptide(L)'
;MASDDNVIGDDPLVDGMELSIRLRRDFTVTDAGRLLATARRAYRELNPGAGATEADEMVTCAADALFVILEQAGLLGDAVDDRLAGHSSDGLATGGWRAQVVVGEPHPLSPRPRGDCLRGDDVFAIPPGNDD
;
A
#
# COMPACT_ATOMS: atom_id res chain seq x y z
N MET A 1 -16.50 -33.80 6.28
CA MET A 1 -15.48 -33.03 5.55
C MET A 1 -16.22 -32.18 4.55
N ALA A 2 -16.47 -30.92 4.90
CA ALA A 2 -16.93 -29.90 3.97
C ALA A 2 -15.74 -28.95 3.82
N SER A 3 -15.20 -28.84 2.61
CA SER A 3 -14.17 -27.86 2.30
C SER A 3 -14.87 -26.52 2.12
N ASP A 4 -14.95 -25.73 3.19
CA ASP A 4 -15.34 -24.32 3.12
C ASP A 4 -14.18 -23.49 2.53
N ASP A 5 -13.73 -23.84 1.32
CA ASP A 5 -12.82 -23.02 0.51
C ASP A 5 -13.66 -22.01 -0.30
N ASN A 6 -14.51 -21.25 0.40
CA ASN A 6 -15.27 -20.18 -0.25
C ASN A 6 -14.29 -19.02 -0.51
N VAL A 7 -13.80 -18.91 -1.74
CA VAL A 7 -12.84 -17.86 -2.11
C VAL A 7 -13.61 -16.55 -2.19
N ILE A 8 -13.37 -15.64 -1.24
CA ILE A 8 -13.99 -14.31 -1.27
C ILE A 8 -13.66 -13.62 -2.61
N GLY A 9 -14.69 -13.30 -3.40
CA GLY A 9 -14.56 -12.67 -4.72
C GLY A 9 -14.61 -13.62 -5.91
N ASP A 10 -15.06 -14.87 -5.74
CA ASP A 10 -15.31 -15.82 -6.83
C ASP A 10 -16.71 -15.70 -7.47
N ASP A 11 -17.55 -14.79 -6.97
CA ASP A 11 -18.84 -14.46 -7.55
C ASP A 11 -18.70 -13.95 -9.01
N PRO A 12 -19.63 -14.30 -9.91
CA PRO A 12 -19.66 -13.74 -11.26
C PRO A 12 -19.76 -12.21 -11.27
N LEU A 13 -19.02 -11.55 -12.17
CA LEU A 13 -19.13 -10.11 -12.38
C LEU A 13 -20.54 -9.72 -12.86
N VAL A 14 -21.14 -8.72 -12.21
CA VAL A 14 -22.43 -8.13 -12.59
C VAL A 14 -22.35 -6.61 -12.61
N ASP A 15 -23.15 -5.98 -13.47
CA ASP A 15 -23.20 -4.51 -13.60
C ASP A 15 -23.62 -3.85 -12.27
N GLY A 16 -22.93 -2.77 -11.91
CA GLY A 16 -23.20 -2.01 -10.67
C GLY A 16 -22.65 -2.66 -9.40
N MET A 17 -21.87 -3.74 -9.51
CA MET A 17 -21.17 -4.35 -8.37
C MET A 17 -20.11 -3.39 -7.80
N GLU A 18 -20.25 -3.06 -6.51
CA GLU A 18 -19.26 -2.27 -5.78
C GLU A 18 -18.17 -3.18 -5.22
N LEU A 19 -16.93 -3.00 -5.70
CA LEU A 19 -15.78 -3.79 -5.29
C LEU A 19 -14.77 -2.91 -4.58
N SER A 20 -14.11 -3.47 -3.57
CA SER A 20 -13.01 -2.82 -2.85
C SER A 20 -11.93 -3.85 -2.54
N ILE A 21 -10.68 -3.49 -2.83
CA ILE A 21 -9.52 -4.32 -2.53
C ILE A 21 -8.74 -3.65 -1.40
N ARG A 22 -8.55 -4.36 -0.27
CA ARG A 22 -7.66 -3.92 0.80
C ARG A 22 -6.32 -4.64 0.66
N LEU A 23 -5.24 -3.86 0.54
CA LEU A 23 -3.89 -4.37 0.46
C LEU A 23 -3.13 -3.99 1.72
N ARG A 24 -2.47 -4.97 2.35
CA ARG A 24 -1.59 -4.75 3.50
C ARG A 24 -0.19 -5.25 3.15
N ARG A 25 0.82 -4.41 3.45
CA ARG A 25 2.23 -4.75 3.31
C ARG A 25 2.95 -4.24 4.54
N ASP A 26 3.68 -5.14 5.20
CA ASP A 26 4.42 -4.82 6.41
C ASP A 26 5.89 -4.63 6.08
N PHE A 27 6.48 -3.57 6.63
CA PHE A 27 7.87 -3.21 6.41
C PHE A 27 8.61 -3.18 7.74
N THR A 28 9.88 -3.56 7.72
CA THR A 28 10.80 -3.38 8.85
C THR A 28 11.95 -2.51 8.40
N VAL A 29 12.17 -1.40 9.11
CA VAL A 29 13.33 -0.54 8.86
C VAL A 29 14.58 -1.22 9.43
N THR A 30 15.47 -1.68 8.55
CA THR A 30 16.72 -2.34 8.93
C THR A 30 17.90 -1.36 9.02
N ASP A 31 17.87 -0.27 8.25
CA ASP A 31 18.82 0.84 8.28
C ASP A 31 18.11 2.12 7.86
N ALA A 32 17.84 3.01 8.83
CA ALA A 32 17.07 4.24 8.59
C ALA A 32 17.80 5.22 7.68
N GLY A 33 19.13 5.34 7.80
CA GLY A 33 19.92 6.27 6.99
C GLY A 33 19.95 5.87 5.52
N ARG A 34 20.14 4.57 5.24
CA ARG A 34 20.08 4.04 3.87
C ARG A 34 18.68 4.14 3.28
N LEU A 35 17.64 3.90 4.08
CA LEU A 35 16.27 4.03 3.63
C LEU A 35 15.95 5.47 3.21
N LEU A 36 16.27 6.46 4.05
CA LEU A 36 16.08 7.88 3.72
C LEU A 36 16.87 8.30 2.48
N ALA A 37 18.15 7.91 2.38
CA ALA A 37 18.96 8.22 1.20
C ALA A 37 18.38 7.61 -0.08
N THR A 38 17.83 6.40 0.00
CA THR A 38 17.18 5.73 -1.13
C THR A 38 15.89 6.44 -1.53
N ALA A 39 15.04 6.78 -0.57
CA ALA A 39 13.80 7.50 -0.82
C ALA A 39 14.05 8.89 -1.41
N ARG A 40 15.05 9.63 -0.92
CA ARG A 40 15.44 10.94 -1.49
C ARG A 40 15.96 10.86 -2.91
N ARG A 41 16.63 9.75 -3.27
CA ARG A 41 16.99 9.48 -4.66
C ARG A 41 15.75 9.22 -5.50
N ALA A 42 14.84 8.36 -5.02
CA ALA A 42 13.58 8.07 -5.71
C ALA A 42 12.71 9.32 -5.89
N TYR A 43 12.65 10.21 -4.91
CA TYR A 43 11.94 11.49 -5.00
C TYR A 43 12.42 12.33 -6.18
N ARG A 44 13.75 12.43 -6.37
CA ARG A 44 14.35 13.17 -7.49
C ARG A 44 14.15 12.50 -8.85
N GLU A 45 14.02 11.17 -8.87
CA GLU A 45 13.67 10.44 -10.10
C GLU A 45 12.21 10.72 -10.51
N LEU A 46 11.30 10.80 -9.54
CA LEU A 46 9.89 11.14 -9.76
C LEU A 46 9.67 12.62 -10.10
N ASN A 47 10.55 13.51 -9.65
CA ASN A 47 10.41 14.95 -9.81
C ASN A 47 11.60 15.54 -10.59
N PRO A 48 11.59 15.48 -11.94
CA PRO A 48 12.65 16.04 -12.77
C PRO A 48 12.75 17.55 -12.57
N GLY A 49 13.80 17.98 -11.87
CA GLY A 49 14.01 19.39 -11.49
C GLY A 49 14.24 19.57 -10.00
N ALA A 50 13.85 18.59 -9.18
CA ALA A 50 14.06 18.64 -7.75
C ALA A 50 15.55 18.52 -7.38
N GLY A 51 16.00 19.44 -6.51
CA GLY A 51 17.35 19.46 -5.99
C GLY A 51 17.60 18.45 -4.87
N ALA A 52 18.86 18.30 -4.45
CA ALA A 52 19.20 17.48 -3.28
C ALA A 52 18.60 18.06 -1.99
N THR A 53 18.69 19.37 -1.80
CA THR A 53 18.13 20.07 -0.63
C THR A 53 16.61 19.88 -0.53
N GLU A 54 15.90 20.04 -1.64
CA GLU A 54 14.45 19.82 -1.70
C GLU A 54 14.08 18.37 -1.36
N ALA A 55 14.83 17.39 -1.89
CA ALA A 55 14.60 15.99 -1.52
C ALA A 55 14.84 15.73 -0.02
N ASP A 56 15.84 16.37 0.59
CA ASP A 56 16.10 16.27 2.02
C ASP A 56 14.96 16.87 2.87
N GLU A 57 14.34 17.96 2.40
CA GLU A 57 13.21 18.64 3.03
C GLU A 57 11.89 17.87 2.86
N MET A 58 11.70 17.22 1.72
CA MET A 58 10.46 16.50 1.41
C MET A 58 10.43 15.07 1.95
N VAL A 59 11.59 14.48 2.24
CA VAL A 59 11.70 13.11 2.74
C VAL A 59 12.44 13.11 4.07
N THR A 60 11.65 13.21 5.13
CA THR A 60 12.16 13.42 6.50
C THR A 60 11.84 12.26 7.44
N CYS A 61 10.76 11.52 7.16
CA CYS A 61 10.28 10.47 8.05
C CYS A 61 10.02 9.15 7.30
N ALA A 62 9.64 8.11 8.07
CA ALA A 62 9.33 6.80 7.53
C ALA A 62 8.12 6.81 6.59
N ALA A 63 7.11 7.66 6.86
CA ALA A 63 5.95 7.79 5.99
C ALA A 63 6.35 8.37 4.63
N ASP A 64 7.04 9.51 4.59
CA ASP A 64 7.54 10.11 3.35
C ASP A 64 8.38 9.10 2.56
N ALA A 65 9.30 8.41 3.25
CA ALA A 65 10.18 7.45 2.61
C ALA A 65 9.42 6.29 1.97
N LEU A 66 8.45 5.72 2.69
CA LEU A 66 7.63 4.62 2.17
C LEU A 66 6.73 5.07 1.03
N PHE A 67 6.07 6.22 1.15
CA PHE A 67 5.21 6.75 0.09
C PHE A 67 5.98 6.98 -1.20
N VAL A 68 7.13 7.67 -1.13
CA VAL A 68 7.97 7.94 -2.31
C VAL A 68 8.49 6.65 -2.94
N ILE A 69 8.94 5.68 -2.15
CA ILE A 69 9.45 4.39 -2.68
C ILE A 69 8.33 3.61 -3.37
N LEU A 70 7.13 3.58 -2.79
CA LEU A 70 6.00 2.86 -3.36
C LEU A 70 5.45 3.56 -4.62
N GLU A 71 5.48 4.88 -4.65
CA GLU A 71 5.12 5.66 -5.84
C GLU A 71 6.09 5.39 -6.99
N GLN A 72 7.39 5.44 -6.72
CA GLN A 72 8.44 5.13 -7.69
C GLN A 72 8.31 3.69 -8.22
N ALA A 73 7.88 2.75 -7.38
CA ALA A 73 7.62 1.37 -7.77
C ALA A 73 6.30 1.20 -8.56
N GLY A 74 5.50 2.25 -8.73
CA GLY A 74 4.21 2.23 -9.42
C GLY A 74 3.14 1.45 -8.64
N LEU A 75 3.23 1.43 -7.32
CA LEU A 75 2.31 0.74 -6.42
C LEU A 75 1.28 1.68 -5.78
N LEU A 76 1.51 3.00 -5.86
CA LEU A 76 0.58 4.06 -5.48
C LEU A 76 0.86 5.32 -6.32
N GLY A 77 -0.04 6.31 -6.24
CA GLY A 77 0.10 7.60 -6.91
C GLY A 77 -0.39 7.63 -8.36
N ASP A 78 -0.24 8.79 -8.99
CA ASP A 78 -0.87 9.11 -10.29
C ASP A 78 -0.54 8.09 -11.38
N ALA A 79 0.68 7.56 -11.41
CA ALA A 79 1.08 6.62 -12.45
C ALA A 79 0.32 5.28 -12.43
N VAL A 80 -0.11 4.80 -11.25
CA VAL A 80 -0.98 3.61 -11.18
C VAL A 80 -2.43 3.98 -11.42
N ASP A 81 -2.86 5.15 -10.94
CA ASP A 81 -4.22 5.65 -11.13
C ASP A 81 -4.51 5.89 -12.62
N ASP A 82 -3.57 6.47 -13.38
CA ASP A 82 -3.67 6.66 -14.84
C ASP A 82 -3.79 5.33 -15.59
N ARG A 83 -3.01 4.32 -15.18
CA ARG A 83 -3.09 2.98 -15.78
C ARG A 83 -4.44 2.33 -15.51
N LEU A 84 -4.97 2.47 -14.30
CA LEU A 84 -6.29 1.95 -13.95
C LEU A 84 -7.41 2.71 -14.66
N ALA A 85 -7.31 4.03 -14.76
CA ALA A 85 -8.22 4.87 -15.52
C ALA A 85 -8.24 4.51 -17.02
N GLY A 86 -7.14 3.98 -17.55
CA GLY A 86 -7.08 3.40 -18.89
C GLY A 86 -8.07 2.26 -19.14
N HIS A 87 -8.53 1.57 -18.10
CA HIS A 87 -9.56 0.52 -18.19
C HIS A 87 -10.99 1.06 -18.12
N SER A 88 -11.18 2.38 -18.06
CA SER A 88 -12.53 2.99 -18.13
C SER A 88 -13.26 2.64 -19.43
N SER A 89 -12.55 2.56 -20.56
CA SER A 89 -13.14 2.07 -21.82
C SER A 89 -13.50 0.58 -21.78
N ASP A 90 -12.88 -0.18 -20.88
CA ASP A 90 -13.16 -1.60 -20.65
C ASP A 90 -14.28 -1.82 -19.61
N GLY A 91 -14.89 -0.73 -19.13
CA GLY A 91 -15.99 -0.77 -18.15
C GLY A 91 -15.56 -0.69 -16.69
N LEU A 92 -14.28 -0.45 -16.39
CA LEU A 92 -13.79 -0.26 -15.03
C LEU A 92 -13.83 1.22 -14.62
N ALA A 93 -14.73 1.58 -13.71
CA ALA A 93 -14.68 2.88 -13.04
C ALA A 93 -13.74 2.82 -11.83
N THR A 94 -12.77 3.74 -11.75
CA THR A 94 -11.85 3.84 -10.61
C THR A 94 -12.44 4.71 -9.51
N GLY A 95 -12.52 4.17 -8.30
CA GLY A 95 -12.83 4.94 -7.09
C GLY A 95 -11.61 5.66 -6.52
N GLY A 96 -11.79 6.38 -5.40
CA GLY A 96 -10.68 6.94 -4.63
C GLY A 96 -9.92 5.87 -3.85
N TRP A 97 -8.67 6.14 -3.48
CA TRP A 97 -7.85 5.26 -2.66
C TRP A 97 -7.38 5.94 -1.37
N ARG A 98 -6.99 5.12 -0.40
CA ARG A 98 -6.41 5.57 0.87
C ARG A 98 -5.26 4.64 1.26
N ALA A 99 -4.14 5.23 1.67
CA ALA A 99 -3.06 4.50 2.34
C ALA A 99 -2.77 5.11 3.71
N GLN A 100 -2.24 4.27 4.59
CA GLN A 100 -1.87 4.64 5.95
C GLN A 100 -0.60 3.90 6.35
N VAL A 101 0.31 4.60 7.00
CA VAL A 101 1.46 3.99 7.67
C VAL A 101 1.10 3.79 9.15
N VAL A 102 1.19 2.54 9.61
CA VAL A 102 0.97 2.18 11.02
C VAL A 102 2.33 1.95 11.67
N VAL A 103 2.68 2.77 12.66
CA VAL A 103 3.93 2.63 13.42
C VAL A 103 3.70 1.65 14.56
N GLY A 104 4.60 0.66 14.70
CA GLY A 104 4.50 -0.33 15.77
C GLY A 104 3.33 -1.30 15.59
N GLU A 105 3.11 -1.78 14.36
CA GLU A 105 2.05 -2.74 14.02
C GLU A 105 2.00 -3.93 15.01
N PRO A 106 0.91 -4.08 15.79
CA PRO A 106 0.84 -5.07 16.86
C PRO A 106 0.74 -6.51 16.36
N HIS A 107 0.25 -6.72 15.13
CA HIS A 107 0.04 -8.04 14.54
C HIS A 107 0.73 -8.14 13.18
N PRO A 108 2.08 -8.09 13.12
CA PRO A 108 2.79 -8.11 11.85
C PRO A 108 2.50 -9.39 11.06
N LEU A 109 2.42 -9.26 9.73
CA LEU A 109 2.27 -10.36 8.79
C LEU A 109 3.48 -11.29 8.84
N SER A 110 3.23 -12.59 8.73
CA SER A 110 4.28 -13.61 8.70
C SER A 110 4.86 -13.75 7.29
N PRO A 111 6.19 -13.70 7.10
CA PRO A 111 6.81 -13.92 5.80
C PRO A 111 6.77 -15.41 5.37
N ARG A 112 6.22 -16.32 6.19
CA ARG A 112 6.16 -17.76 5.88
C ARG A 112 4.87 -18.11 5.13
N PRO A 113 4.94 -19.06 4.18
CA PRO A 113 3.76 -19.48 3.43
C PRO A 113 2.72 -20.06 4.41
N ARG A 114 1.54 -19.42 4.49
CA ARG A 114 0.35 -19.78 5.30
C ARG A 114 0.29 -19.28 6.75
N GLY A 115 1.23 -18.46 7.23
CA GLY A 115 1.16 -17.93 8.60
C GLY A 115 -0.08 -17.06 8.85
N ASP A 116 -0.48 -16.28 7.85
CA ASP A 116 -1.59 -15.32 7.98
C ASP A 116 -2.93 -15.85 7.44
N CYS A 117 -2.92 -16.93 6.64
CA CYS A 117 -4.15 -17.55 6.11
C CYS A 117 -4.99 -18.25 7.20
N LEU A 118 -4.41 -18.50 8.37
CA LEU A 118 -5.04 -19.20 9.49
C LEU A 118 -5.41 -18.26 10.66
N ARG A 119 -5.19 -16.94 10.51
CA ARG A 119 -5.63 -15.96 11.51
C ARG A 119 -7.15 -15.77 11.37
N GLY A 120 -7.88 -16.04 12.45
CA GLY A 120 -9.33 -15.83 12.51
C GLY A 120 -9.73 -14.36 12.69
N ASP A 121 -8.79 -13.50 13.06
CA ASP A 121 -8.99 -12.07 13.26
C ASP A 121 -8.83 -11.31 11.94
N ASP A 122 -9.58 -10.20 11.78
CA ASP A 122 -9.46 -9.32 10.60
C ASP A 122 -8.03 -8.76 10.52
N VAL A 123 -7.25 -9.26 9.56
CA VAL A 123 -5.87 -8.83 9.29
C VAL A 123 -5.77 -7.37 8.84
N PHE A 124 -6.91 -6.72 8.56
CA PHE A 124 -7.02 -5.31 8.24
C PHE A 124 -7.71 -4.49 9.35
N ALA A 125 -7.99 -5.08 10.52
CA ALA A 125 -8.51 -4.35 11.66
C ALA A 125 -7.49 -3.28 12.08
N ILE A 126 -7.94 -2.02 12.11
CA ILE A 126 -7.17 -0.92 12.67
C ILE A 126 -7.28 -1.07 14.19
N PRO A 127 -6.17 -1.11 14.95
CA PRO A 127 -6.24 -1.14 16.41
C PRO A 127 -7.07 0.05 16.91
N PRO A 128 -7.90 -0.09 17.96
CA PRO A 128 -8.61 1.05 18.53
C PRO A 128 -7.56 2.10 18.90
N GLY A 129 -7.72 3.32 18.39
CA GLY A 129 -6.81 4.41 18.68
C GLY A 129 -6.73 4.63 20.19
N ASN A 130 -5.53 4.70 20.74
CA ASN A 130 -5.36 5.34 22.03
C ASN A 130 -5.63 6.83 21.79
N ASP A 131 -6.85 7.26 22.10
CA ASP A 131 -7.14 8.68 22.30
C ASP A 131 -6.30 9.14 23.51
N ASP A 132 -5.18 9.81 23.26
CA ASP A 132 -4.46 10.64 24.24
C ASP A 132 -4.73 12.13 23.94
#